data_AF-A0A2E3BY04-F1
#
_entry.id   AF-A0A2E3BY04-F1
#
_cell.length_a   1.000
_cell.length_b   1.000
_cell.length_c   1.000
_cell.angle_alpha   90.00
_cell.angle_beta   90.00
_cell.angle_gamma   90.00
#
_symmetry.space_group_name_H-M   'P 1'
#
loop_
_entity.id
_entity.type
_entity.pdbx_description
1 polymer ?
#
loop_
_entity_poly.entity_id
_entity_poly.type
_entity_poly.pdbx_seq_one_letter_code
_entity_poly.pdbx_strand_id
1 'polypeptide(L)'
;MRDTILFGDCRDTLKQFDEKARMCVTSPPYYGLRDYGGEDSQIGQEQTPEEFIDELVKVFREVRNVLTDDGTCWVNLGDSYYNYRPGKGQGLVKQTVSNTKQDLPDMCPRRGNKLEGLKEKDLIGIPWMFAFAMRADGWYLRQDIIWHKPNPMPESVRDRCTKSHEYIFLFSKNKKYFYDNEAIKEPAKDWGTRDRTKGKYHNPGTGLSPHSGLSKS
;
A
#
# COMPACT_ATOMS: atom_id res chain seq x y z
N MET A 1 -5.96 26.69 -4.98
CA MET A 1 -6.99 26.17 -4.03
C MET A 1 -6.34 25.89 -2.68
N ARG A 2 -6.90 26.36 -1.56
CA ARG A 2 -6.34 26.12 -0.21
C ARG A 2 -7.45 25.68 0.73
N ASP A 3 -7.17 24.68 1.58
CA ASP A 3 -8.08 24.16 2.61
C ASP A 3 -9.49 23.83 2.07
N THR A 4 -9.55 23.25 0.87
CA THR A 4 -10.81 22.97 0.14
C THR A 4 -11.06 21.46 0.07
N ILE A 5 -12.30 21.05 0.32
CA ILE A 5 -12.76 19.66 0.16
C ILE A 5 -13.69 19.61 -1.06
N LEU A 6 -13.32 18.80 -2.05
CA LEU A 6 -14.18 18.49 -3.18
C LEU A 6 -14.91 17.18 -2.90
N PHE A 7 -16.23 17.21 -2.99
CA PHE A 7 -17.08 16.03 -2.82
C PHE A 7 -17.47 15.48 -4.19
N GLY A 8 -17.33 14.17 -4.39
CA GLY A 8 -17.73 13.48 -5.61
C GLY A 8 -16.74 12.39 -6.01
N ASP A 9 -16.92 11.87 -7.21
CA ASP A 9 -16.00 10.92 -7.81
C ASP A 9 -14.65 11.59 -8.11
N CYS A 10 -13.57 10.99 -7.61
CA CYS A 10 -12.22 11.49 -7.84
C CYS A 10 -11.86 11.64 -9.33
N ARG A 11 -12.44 10.81 -10.20
CA ARG A 11 -12.28 10.86 -11.66
C ARG A 11 -12.78 12.17 -12.25
N ASP A 12 -13.69 12.86 -11.57
CA ASP A 12 -14.25 14.14 -12.00
C ASP A 12 -13.73 15.30 -11.17
N THR A 13 -13.55 15.14 -9.86
CA THR A 13 -13.06 16.23 -9.00
C THR A 13 -11.59 16.57 -9.27
N LEU A 14 -10.75 15.60 -9.67
CA LEU A 14 -9.36 15.89 -10.03
C LEU A 14 -9.26 16.88 -11.20
N LYS A 15 -10.21 16.87 -12.13
CA LYS A 15 -10.25 17.78 -13.28
C LYS A 15 -10.54 19.24 -12.88
N GLN A 16 -10.97 19.48 -11.65
CA GLN A 16 -11.29 20.80 -11.11
C GLN A 16 -10.08 21.49 -10.46
N PHE A 17 -8.90 20.85 -10.46
CA PHE A 17 -7.69 21.44 -9.90
C PHE A 17 -7.11 22.50 -10.83
N ASP A 18 -7.23 23.77 -10.44
CA ASP A 18 -6.63 24.90 -11.17
C ASP A 18 -5.11 25.00 -10.94
N GLU A 19 -4.62 24.49 -9.81
CA GLU A 19 -3.22 24.51 -9.41
C GLU A 19 -2.68 23.10 -9.22
N LYS A 20 -1.45 22.87 -9.67
CA LYS A 20 -0.80 21.57 -9.52
C LYS A 20 -0.36 21.33 -8.08
N ALA A 21 -0.74 20.19 -7.52
CA ALA A 21 -0.30 19.74 -6.21
C ALA A 21 1.14 19.18 -6.27
N ARG A 22 1.92 19.32 -5.19
CA ARG A 22 3.26 18.72 -5.12
C ARG A 22 3.25 17.28 -4.59
N MET A 23 2.22 16.92 -3.83
CA MET A 23 2.15 15.62 -3.17
C MET A 23 0.72 15.11 -3.21
N CYS A 24 0.56 13.84 -3.55
CA CYS A 24 -0.66 13.07 -3.32
C CYS A 24 -0.35 12.02 -2.25
N VAL A 25 -1.20 11.90 -1.23
CA VAL A 25 -1.15 10.82 -0.23
C VAL A 25 -2.53 10.22 -0.16
N THR A 26 -2.66 8.92 -0.36
CA THR A 26 -3.97 8.27 -0.41
C THR A 26 -3.92 6.80 -0.04
N SER A 27 -5.08 6.27 0.34
CA SER A 27 -5.38 4.85 0.46
C SER A 27 -6.66 4.59 -0.35
N PRO A 28 -6.55 4.21 -1.65
CA PRO A 28 -7.73 3.97 -2.47
C PRO A 28 -8.55 2.79 -1.93
N PRO A 29 -9.79 2.57 -2.41
CA PRO A 29 -10.57 1.39 -2.02
C PRO A 29 -9.77 0.09 -2.22
N TYR A 30 -9.85 -0.83 -1.25
CA TYR A 30 -9.14 -2.11 -1.32
C TYR A 30 -9.98 -3.14 -2.07
N TYR A 31 -9.34 -3.91 -2.95
CA TYR A 31 -9.99 -4.85 -3.85
C TYR A 31 -10.90 -5.86 -3.12
N GLY A 32 -12.21 -5.75 -3.36
CA GLY A 32 -13.30 -6.54 -2.77
C GLY A 32 -13.36 -6.56 -1.26
N LEU A 33 -12.83 -5.53 -0.59
CA LEU A 33 -12.88 -5.46 0.86
C LEU A 33 -14.20 -4.86 1.37
N ARG A 34 -14.63 -3.72 0.80
CA ARG A 34 -15.77 -2.93 1.28
C ARG A 34 -16.66 -2.45 0.14
N ASP A 35 -17.97 -2.66 0.25
CA ASP A 35 -19.00 -2.06 -0.61
C ASP A 35 -19.63 -0.87 0.11
N TYR A 36 -19.20 0.35 -0.18
CA TYR A 36 -19.64 1.56 0.51
C TYR A 36 -21.09 1.92 0.21
N GLY A 37 -21.75 1.22 -0.73
CA GLY A 37 -23.13 1.44 -1.11
C GLY A 37 -23.35 2.76 -1.87
N GLY A 38 -24.44 2.79 -2.63
CA GLY A 38 -24.95 4.03 -3.22
C GLY A 38 -24.43 4.41 -4.60
N GLU A 39 -23.46 3.68 -5.18
CA GLU A 39 -22.91 4.00 -6.50
C GLU A 39 -22.51 2.74 -7.30
N ASP A 40 -23.02 2.60 -8.53
CA ASP A 40 -22.78 1.41 -9.38
C ASP A 40 -21.32 1.31 -9.89
N SER A 41 -20.58 2.42 -9.87
CA SER A 41 -19.21 2.52 -10.43
C SER A 41 -18.11 2.61 -9.35
N GLN A 42 -18.37 2.10 -8.15
CA GLN A 42 -17.42 2.15 -7.05
C GLN A 42 -16.16 1.32 -7.35
N ILE A 43 -14.99 1.94 -7.19
CA ILE A 43 -13.71 1.26 -7.29
C ILE A 43 -13.57 0.21 -6.18
N GLY A 44 -13.00 -0.95 -6.52
CA GLY A 44 -12.82 -2.09 -5.62
C GLY A 44 -13.88 -3.19 -5.77
N GLN A 45 -14.85 -3.02 -6.67
CA GLN A 45 -15.94 -3.96 -6.97
C GLN A 45 -15.81 -4.69 -8.32
N GLU A 46 -14.69 -4.49 -8.99
CA GLU A 46 -14.37 -5.08 -10.28
C GLU A 46 -14.32 -6.61 -10.19
N GLN A 47 -14.62 -7.29 -11.29
CA GLN A 47 -14.76 -8.75 -11.27
C GLN A 47 -13.40 -9.44 -11.14
N THR A 48 -12.34 -8.82 -11.67
CA THR A 48 -10.97 -9.36 -11.62
C THR A 48 -9.99 -8.38 -10.95
N PRO A 49 -8.90 -8.90 -10.37
CA PRO A 49 -7.78 -8.06 -9.91
C PRO A 49 -7.27 -7.14 -11.02
N GLU A 50 -7.17 -7.64 -12.25
CA GLU A 50 -6.66 -6.90 -13.41
C GLU A 50 -7.55 -5.70 -13.73
N GLU A 51 -8.87 -5.88 -13.76
CA GLU A 51 -9.83 -4.78 -13.98
C GLU A 51 -9.71 -3.71 -12.88
N PHE A 52 -9.58 -4.14 -11.61
CA PHE A 52 -9.37 -3.21 -10.50
C PHE A 52 -8.06 -2.42 -10.65
N ILE A 53 -6.97 -3.09 -11.03
CA ILE A 53 -5.68 -2.43 -11.26
C ILE A 53 -5.79 -1.45 -12.44
N ASP A 54 -6.47 -1.81 -13.52
CA ASP A 54 -6.68 -0.94 -14.67
C ASP A 54 -7.47 0.33 -14.28
N GLU A 55 -8.52 0.20 -13.47
CA GLU A 55 -9.27 1.35 -12.93
C GLU A 55 -8.40 2.24 -12.05
N LEU A 56 -7.60 1.65 -11.15
CA LEU A 56 -6.65 2.43 -10.36
C LEU A 56 -5.65 3.18 -11.25
N VAL A 57 -5.05 2.51 -12.24
CA VAL A 57 -4.09 3.16 -13.15
C VAL A 57 -4.73 4.34 -13.86
N LYS A 58 -5.99 4.24 -14.30
CA LYS A 58 -6.73 5.38 -14.89
C LYS A 58 -6.84 6.56 -13.92
N VAL A 59 -7.22 6.31 -12.67
CA VAL A 59 -7.28 7.37 -11.64
C VAL A 59 -5.90 7.99 -11.40
N PHE A 60 -4.87 7.16 -11.27
CA PHE A 60 -3.52 7.66 -10.99
C PHE A 60 -2.90 8.38 -12.19
N ARG A 61 -3.32 8.13 -13.44
CA ARG A 61 -2.98 9.01 -14.57
C ARG A 61 -3.49 10.43 -14.35
N GLU A 62 -4.73 10.58 -13.88
CA GLU A 62 -5.29 11.90 -13.56
C GLU A 62 -4.56 12.56 -12.39
N VAL A 63 -4.22 11.78 -11.35
CA VAL A 63 -3.35 12.28 -10.26
C VAL A 63 -2.02 12.79 -10.83
N ARG A 64 -1.38 12.06 -11.75
CA ARG A 64 -0.12 12.47 -12.37
C ARG A 64 -0.25 13.79 -13.15
N ASN A 65 -1.39 14.02 -13.80
CA ASN A 65 -1.67 15.23 -14.58
C ASN A 65 -1.71 16.48 -13.69
N VAL A 66 -2.32 16.35 -12.51
CA VAL A 66 -2.46 17.44 -11.53
C VAL A 66 -1.28 17.59 -10.58
N LEU A 67 -0.25 16.73 -10.68
CA LEU A 67 0.99 16.88 -9.92
C LEU A 67 2.00 17.80 -10.61
N THR A 68 2.76 18.57 -9.81
CA THR A 68 3.96 19.27 -10.26
C THR A 68 5.00 18.29 -10.79
N ASP A 69 5.94 18.77 -11.61
CA ASP A 69 6.94 17.90 -12.24
C ASP A 69 7.92 17.28 -11.23
N ASP A 70 8.11 17.92 -10.08
CA ASP A 70 8.85 17.40 -8.94
C ASP A 70 7.98 16.64 -7.92
N GLY A 71 6.72 16.35 -8.27
CA GLY A 71 5.74 15.82 -7.34
C GLY A 71 5.86 14.33 -7.04
N THR A 72 5.33 13.94 -5.87
CA THR A 72 5.30 12.56 -5.36
C THR A 72 3.88 12.06 -5.11
N CYS A 73 3.70 10.75 -5.20
CA CYS A 73 2.45 10.08 -4.89
C CYS A 73 2.73 8.92 -3.92
N TRP A 74 2.06 8.93 -2.77
CA TRP A 74 2.19 7.97 -1.70
C TRP A 74 0.90 7.17 -1.60
N VAL A 75 0.98 5.86 -1.86
CA VAL A 75 -0.21 5.02 -1.96
C VAL A 75 -0.11 3.89 -0.94
N ASN A 76 -1.00 3.92 0.06
CA ASN A 76 -1.18 2.81 1.00
C ASN A 76 -2.15 1.79 0.41
N LEU A 77 -1.74 0.52 0.33
CA LEU A 77 -2.57 -0.56 -0.20
C LEU A 77 -2.45 -1.83 0.64
N GLY A 78 -3.62 -2.35 0.99
CA GLY A 78 -3.79 -3.70 1.49
C GLY A 78 -3.78 -4.73 0.35
N ASP A 79 -3.63 -5.98 0.75
CA ASP A 79 -3.68 -7.13 -0.18
C ASP A 79 -4.89 -7.96 0.21
N SER A 80 -5.40 -8.71 -0.75
CA SER A 80 -6.60 -9.51 -0.64
C SER A 80 -6.26 -10.97 -0.89
N TYR A 81 -6.92 -11.86 -0.16
CA TYR A 81 -6.85 -13.29 -0.42
C TYR A 81 -7.97 -13.70 -1.37
N TYR A 82 -7.65 -14.58 -2.31
CA TYR A 82 -8.64 -15.15 -3.18
C TYR A 82 -9.53 -16.12 -2.39
N ASN A 83 -10.82 -15.80 -2.33
CA ASN A 83 -11.81 -16.53 -1.55
C ASN A 83 -13.02 -16.84 -2.44
N TYR A 84 -12.80 -17.69 -3.45
CA TYR A 84 -13.89 -18.26 -4.22
C TYR A 84 -14.65 -19.26 -3.38
N ARG A 85 -15.98 -19.22 -3.46
CA ARG A 85 -16.82 -20.17 -2.78
C ARG A 85 -17.98 -20.59 -3.69
N PRO A 86 -18.09 -21.86 -4.11
CA PRO A 86 -19.18 -22.29 -4.99
C PRO A 86 -20.54 -22.28 -4.27
N GLY A 87 -21.62 -21.90 -4.98
CA GLY A 87 -23.02 -22.13 -4.56
C GLY A 87 -23.85 -20.90 -4.15
N LYS A 88 -25.19 -21.07 -4.11
CA LYS A 88 -26.20 -20.00 -3.88
C LYS A 88 -26.37 -19.52 -2.43
N GLY A 89 -25.69 -20.15 -1.46
CA GLY A 89 -25.98 -19.98 -0.02
C GLY A 89 -24.99 -19.13 0.79
N GLN A 90 -24.10 -18.39 0.13
CA GLN A 90 -22.95 -17.82 0.83
C GLN A 90 -23.24 -16.37 1.21
N GLY A 91 -23.74 -16.21 2.43
CA GLY A 91 -23.99 -14.92 3.05
C GLY A 91 -22.73 -14.05 3.01
N LEU A 92 -22.93 -12.78 2.72
CA LEU A 92 -21.93 -11.75 2.90
C LEU A 92 -21.40 -11.87 4.32
N VAL A 93 -20.09 -12.04 4.48
CA VAL A 93 -19.51 -12.07 5.82
C VAL A 93 -19.83 -10.72 6.43
N LYS A 94 -20.50 -10.70 7.58
CA LYS A 94 -20.76 -9.45 8.31
C LYS A 94 -19.41 -8.78 8.53
N GLN A 95 -19.22 -7.61 7.94
CA GLN A 95 -17.91 -6.95 7.91
C GLN A 95 -17.50 -6.40 9.29
N THR A 96 -18.46 -6.32 10.21
CA THR A 96 -18.24 -5.86 11.58
C THR A 96 -18.87 -6.76 12.62
N VAL A 97 -18.08 -7.06 13.66
CA VAL A 97 -18.58 -7.64 14.92
C VAL A 97 -18.97 -6.56 15.92
N SER A 98 -18.78 -5.28 15.57
CA SER A 98 -19.14 -4.15 16.42
C SER A 98 -20.65 -3.99 16.52
N ASN A 99 -21.11 -3.68 17.73
CA ASN A 99 -22.50 -3.32 18.00
C ASN A 99 -22.78 -1.83 17.74
N THR A 100 -21.74 -1.01 17.48
CA THR A 100 -21.85 0.46 17.41
C THR A 100 -22.06 1.01 15.99
N LYS A 101 -22.20 0.16 14.96
CA LYS A 101 -22.27 0.55 13.53
C LYS A 101 -21.14 1.49 13.06
N GLN A 102 -20.03 1.55 13.79
CA GLN A 102 -18.89 2.41 13.44
C GLN A 102 -18.15 1.94 12.17
N ASP A 103 -18.26 0.65 11.85
CA ASP A 103 -17.59 0.02 10.72
C ASP A 103 -18.52 -0.10 9.51
N LEU A 104 -18.93 1.03 8.93
CA LEU A 104 -19.57 1.00 7.62
C LEU A 104 -18.54 0.67 6.53
N PRO A 105 -18.90 -0.10 5.50
CA PRO A 105 -20.19 -0.73 5.25
C PRO A 105 -20.36 -2.11 5.90
N ASP A 106 -21.61 -2.54 6.10
CA ASP A 106 -21.96 -3.81 6.77
C ASP A 106 -21.88 -5.05 5.86
N MET A 107 -21.76 -4.82 4.54
CA MET A 107 -21.85 -5.85 3.50
C MET A 107 -20.53 -5.96 2.73
N CYS A 108 -20.04 -7.19 2.58
CA CYS A 108 -18.99 -7.47 1.61
C CYS A 108 -19.60 -7.60 0.20
N PRO A 109 -18.80 -7.43 -0.85
CA PRO A 109 -19.28 -7.70 -2.20
C PRO A 109 -19.29 -9.20 -2.55
N ARG A 110 -20.30 -9.61 -3.32
CA ARG A 110 -20.37 -10.97 -3.87
C ARG A 110 -19.45 -11.10 -5.07
N ARG A 111 -18.45 -11.97 -4.98
CA ARG A 111 -17.68 -12.42 -6.14
C ARG A 111 -18.32 -13.69 -6.69
N GLY A 112 -19.06 -13.55 -7.78
CA GLY A 112 -19.79 -14.65 -8.42
C GLY A 112 -18.90 -15.58 -9.25
N ASN A 113 -17.77 -15.09 -9.73
CA ASN A 113 -16.98 -15.78 -10.77
C ASN A 113 -15.71 -16.43 -10.21
N LYS A 114 -15.44 -17.65 -10.72
CA LYS A 114 -14.14 -18.30 -10.55
C LYS A 114 -13.13 -17.57 -11.43
N LEU A 115 -12.02 -17.14 -10.84
CA LEU A 115 -10.91 -16.49 -11.52
C LEU A 115 -9.94 -17.56 -11.99
N GLU A 116 -9.50 -17.47 -13.23
CA GLU A 116 -8.48 -18.35 -13.78
C GLU A 116 -7.11 -18.01 -13.15
N GLY A 117 -6.25 -19.01 -12.96
CA GLY A 117 -4.90 -18.82 -12.42
C GLY A 117 -4.78 -18.62 -10.90
N LEU A 118 -5.88 -18.33 -10.19
CA LEU A 118 -5.90 -18.18 -8.73
C LEU A 118 -6.50 -19.43 -8.05
N LYS A 119 -5.77 -19.99 -7.08
CA LYS A 119 -6.24 -21.07 -6.22
C LYS A 119 -6.91 -20.49 -4.98
N GLU A 120 -7.93 -21.17 -4.46
CA GLU A 120 -8.56 -20.75 -3.20
C GLU A 120 -7.49 -20.57 -2.10
N LYS A 121 -7.63 -19.49 -1.33
CA LYS A 121 -6.69 -19.03 -0.29
C LYS A 121 -5.36 -18.46 -0.81
N ASP A 122 -5.15 -18.32 -2.12
CA ASP A 122 -3.97 -17.62 -2.63
C ASP A 122 -3.97 -16.15 -2.19
N LEU A 123 -2.81 -15.63 -1.80
CA LEU A 123 -2.59 -14.19 -1.70
C LEU A 123 -2.52 -13.64 -3.13
N ILE A 124 -3.36 -12.65 -3.45
CA ILE A 124 -3.50 -12.17 -4.85
C ILE A 124 -2.27 -11.36 -5.27
N GLY A 125 -1.70 -10.56 -4.36
CA GLY A 125 -0.56 -9.70 -4.67
C GLY A 125 -0.96 -8.31 -5.18
N ILE A 126 -2.16 -7.83 -4.80
CA ILE A 126 -2.72 -6.55 -5.27
C ILE A 126 -1.73 -5.37 -5.15
N PRO A 127 -1.02 -5.18 -4.03
CA PRO A 127 -0.07 -4.06 -3.90
C PRO A 127 1.02 -4.10 -4.98
N TRP A 128 1.59 -5.27 -5.26
CA TRP A 128 2.68 -5.42 -6.23
C TRP A 128 2.18 -5.43 -7.68
N MET A 129 0.97 -5.96 -7.94
CA MET A 129 0.30 -5.79 -9.24
C MET A 129 0.12 -4.30 -9.56
N PHE A 130 -0.41 -3.53 -8.60
CA PHE A 130 -0.54 -2.08 -8.72
C PHE A 130 0.81 -1.39 -8.95
N ALA A 131 1.83 -1.71 -8.15
CA ALA A 131 3.14 -1.07 -8.26
C ALA A 131 3.81 -1.30 -9.62
N PHE A 132 3.70 -2.51 -10.17
CA PHE A 132 4.23 -2.80 -11.50
C PHE A 132 3.41 -2.19 -12.62
N ALA A 133 2.08 -2.14 -12.49
CA ALA A 133 1.21 -1.47 -13.45
C ALA A 133 1.47 0.05 -13.49
N MET A 134 1.60 0.71 -12.33
CA MET A 134 1.99 2.11 -12.23
C MET A 134 3.36 2.38 -12.88
N ARG A 135 4.34 1.50 -12.65
CA ARG A 135 5.66 1.61 -13.29
C ARG A 135 5.56 1.45 -14.82
N ALA A 136 4.77 0.48 -15.29
CA ALA A 136 4.53 0.29 -16.72
C ALA A 136 3.83 1.50 -17.36
N ASP A 137 2.98 2.19 -16.60
CA ASP A 137 2.30 3.43 -17.00
C ASP A 137 3.23 4.68 -17.02
N GLY A 138 4.47 4.53 -16.59
CA GLY A 138 5.49 5.58 -16.64
C GLY A 138 5.67 6.36 -15.34
N TRP A 139 5.13 5.87 -14.23
CA TRP A 139 5.57 6.32 -12.90
C TRP A 139 6.94 5.74 -12.54
N TYR A 140 7.70 6.49 -11.74
CA TYR A 140 8.89 5.94 -11.10
C TYR A 140 8.49 5.34 -9.75
N LEU A 141 8.58 4.02 -9.60
CA LEU A 141 8.51 3.36 -8.29
C LEU A 141 9.83 3.62 -7.55
N ARG A 142 9.78 4.34 -6.42
CA ARG A 142 10.96 4.79 -5.69
C ARG A 142 11.25 3.96 -4.45
N GLN A 143 10.20 3.51 -3.77
CA GLN A 143 10.35 2.74 -2.54
C GLN A 143 9.08 1.96 -2.21
N ASP A 144 9.27 0.75 -1.68
CA ASP A 144 8.28 -0.03 -0.96
C ASP A 144 8.51 0.15 0.55
N ILE A 145 7.55 0.76 1.23
CA ILE A 145 7.62 1.06 2.66
C ILE A 145 6.70 0.09 3.40
N ILE A 146 7.21 -0.52 4.45
CA ILE A 146 6.44 -1.42 5.31
C ILE A 146 5.83 -0.60 6.44
N TRP A 147 4.51 -0.41 6.40
CA TRP A 147 3.77 0.11 7.54
C TRP A 147 3.48 -1.03 8.52
N HIS A 148 4.35 -1.17 9.53
CA HIS A 148 4.14 -2.10 10.63
C HIS A 148 2.99 -1.62 11.53
N LYS A 149 2.00 -2.49 11.76
CA LYS A 149 0.85 -2.28 12.63
C LYS A 149 1.06 -3.08 13.92
N PRO A 150 1.45 -2.44 15.05
CA PRO A 150 1.75 -3.17 16.30
C PRO A 150 0.53 -3.88 16.89
N ASN A 151 -0.68 -3.38 16.62
CA ASN A 151 -1.94 -3.95 17.07
C ASN A 151 -2.89 -4.13 15.87
N PRO A 152 -2.65 -5.12 14.99
CA PRO A 152 -3.50 -5.36 13.83
C PRO A 152 -4.82 -6.00 14.26
N MET A 153 -5.86 -5.85 13.43
CA MET A 153 -7.12 -6.55 13.65
C MET A 153 -6.88 -8.07 13.66
N PRO A 154 -7.39 -8.81 14.66
CA PRO A 154 -7.24 -10.26 14.69
C PRO A 154 -7.88 -10.93 13.48
N GLU A 155 -7.19 -11.91 12.92
CA GLU A 155 -7.70 -12.71 11.81
C GLU A 155 -8.15 -14.08 12.31
N SER A 156 -9.40 -14.46 12.03
CA SER A 156 -9.94 -15.79 12.40
C SER A 156 -9.47 -16.89 11.43
N VAL A 157 -8.17 -16.91 11.13
CA VAL A 157 -7.52 -17.82 10.16
C VAL A 157 -6.41 -18.59 10.89
N ARG A 158 -6.29 -19.90 10.63
CA ARG A 158 -5.37 -20.81 11.36
C ARG A 158 -4.23 -21.39 10.53
N ASP A 159 -4.24 -21.19 9.22
CA ASP A 159 -3.34 -21.83 8.25
C ASP A 159 -2.34 -20.85 7.60
N ARG A 160 -2.17 -19.65 8.18
CA ARG A 160 -1.14 -18.68 7.80
C ARG A 160 -0.85 -17.71 8.94
N CYS A 161 0.26 -16.97 8.82
CA CYS A 161 0.59 -15.88 9.73
C CYS A 161 -0.44 -14.75 9.65
N THR A 162 -0.64 -14.06 10.78
CA THR A 162 -1.38 -12.80 10.83
C THR A 162 -0.66 -11.73 10.03
N LYS A 163 -1.40 -10.99 9.20
CA LYS A 163 -0.91 -9.85 8.48
C LYS A 163 -0.88 -8.64 9.42
N SER A 164 0.31 -8.26 9.84
CA SER A 164 0.56 -7.10 10.72
C SER A 164 1.21 -5.92 9.99
N HIS A 165 1.15 -5.88 8.66
CA HIS A 165 1.68 -4.76 7.88
C HIS A 165 0.85 -4.44 6.63
N GLU A 166 1.01 -3.22 6.14
CA GLU A 166 0.57 -2.78 4.81
C GLU A 166 1.73 -2.16 4.05
N TYR A 167 1.61 -2.12 2.71
CA TYR A 167 2.58 -1.45 1.86
C TYR A 167 2.17 0.00 1.66
N ILE A 168 3.13 0.91 1.81
CA ILE A 168 3.05 2.27 1.30
C ILE A 168 4.08 2.37 0.18
N PHE A 169 3.62 2.60 -1.04
CA PHE A 169 4.52 2.82 -2.16
C PHE A 169 4.76 4.32 -2.38
N LEU A 170 6.03 4.68 -2.54
CA LEU A 170 6.43 6.00 -3.00
C LEU A 170 6.63 5.96 -4.52
N PHE A 171 5.82 6.72 -5.24
CA PHE A 171 5.99 7.02 -6.65
C PHE A 171 6.43 8.47 -6.87
N SER A 172 7.18 8.71 -7.94
CA SER A 172 7.46 10.07 -8.41
C SER A 172 7.11 10.24 -9.88
N LYS A 173 6.73 11.48 -10.24
CA LYS A 173 6.39 11.83 -11.63
C LYS A 173 7.62 11.80 -12.55
N ASN A 174 8.77 12.19 -12.00
CA ASN A 174 10.05 12.26 -12.69
C ASN A 174 11.18 11.69 -11.83
N LYS A 175 12.33 11.38 -12.48
CA LYS A 175 13.55 10.93 -11.80
C LYS A 175 14.12 11.96 -10.82
N LYS A 176 13.93 13.25 -11.11
CA LYS A 176 14.25 14.38 -10.23
C LYS A 176 12.92 14.84 -9.63
N TYR A 177 12.75 14.62 -8.34
CA TYR A 177 11.56 14.99 -7.58
C TYR A 177 11.99 15.58 -6.25
N PHE A 178 11.10 16.35 -5.63
CA PHE A 178 11.36 16.92 -4.32
C PHE A 178 11.25 15.83 -3.25
N TYR A 179 12.30 15.71 -2.42
CA TYR A 179 12.33 14.82 -1.27
C TYR A 179 13.20 15.44 -0.18
N ASP A 180 12.58 15.81 0.94
CA ASP A 180 13.28 16.38 2.09
C ASP A 180 13.63 15.25 3.08
N ASN A 181 14.84 14.70 2.93
CA ASN A 181 15.32 13.64 3.80
C ASN A 181 15.69 14.15 5.19
N GLU A 182 16.02 15.43 5.34
CA GLU A 182 16.38 16.03 6.63
C GLU A 182 15.16 16.15 7.52
N ALA A 183 14.00 16.53 6.94
CA ALA A 183 12.73 16.69 7.67
C ALA A 183 12.22 15.39 8.33
N ILE A 184 12.67 14.22 7.88
CA ILE A 184 12.24 12.91 8.40
C ILE A 184 13.31 12.22 9.25
N LYS A 185 14.45 12.87 9.53
CA LYS A 185 15.49 12.27 10.37
C LYS A 185 14.99 12.12 11.81
N GLU A 186 15.23 10.95 12.37
CA GLU A 186 15.06 10.69 13.79
C GLU A 186 16.43 10.72 14.49
N PRO A 187 16.50 11.12 15.77
CA PRO A 187 17.72 11.01 16.55
C PRO A 187 18.29 9.59 16.51
N ALA A 188 19.57 9.46 16.19
CA ALA A 188 20.22 8.17 16.19
C ALA A 188 20.18 7.56 17.60
N LYS A 189 19.58 6.38 17.74
CA LYS A 189 19.71 5.59 18.96
C LYS A 189 21.12 5.02 18.98
N ASP A 190 21.93 5.47 19.93
CA ASP A 190 23.25 4.89 20.15
C ASP A 190 23.07 3.41 20.50
N TRP A 191 23.55 2.53 19.62
CA TRP A 191 23.54 1.08 19.83
C TRP A 191 24.77 0.64 20.65
N GLY A 192 25.52 1.60 21.18
CA GLY A 192 26.80 1.44 21.83
C GLY A 192 27.91 1.19 20.82
N THR A 193 29.10 1.69 21.09
CA THR A 193 30.30 1.17 20.42
C THR A 193 30.48 -0.26 20.92
N ARG A 194 30.18 -1.28 20.10
CA ARG A 194 30.54 -2.66 20.43
C ARG A 194 32.04 -2.68 20.72
N ASP A 195 32.40 -2.95 21.97
CA ASP A 195 33.80 -3.19 22.34
C ASP A 195 34.25 -4.46 21.63
N ARG A 196 34.92 -4.27 20.48
CA ARG A 196 35.46 -5.36 19.68
C ARG A 196 36.76 -5.90 20.27
N THR A 197 37.37 -5.26 21.28
CA THR A 197 38.68 -5.67 21.80
C THR A 197 38.72 -7.10 22.35
N LYS A 198 37.56 -7.64 22.78
CA LYS A 198 37.42 -9.03 23.27
C LYS A 198 36.77 -10.00 22.27
N GLY A 199 36.60 -9.61 21.00
CA GLY A 199 35.99 -10.45 19.97
C GLY A 199 36.96 -11.51 19.42
N LYS A 200 36.41 -12.62 18.89
CA LYS A 200 37.17 -13.72 18.25
C LYS A 200 38.20 -13.26 17.19
N TYR A 201 37.99 -12.08 16.61
CA TYR A 201 38.82 -11.43 15.59
C TYR A 201 39.94 -10.52 16.15
N HIS A 202 40.08 -10.42 17.47
CA HIS A 202 41.18 -9.69 18.14
C HIS A 202 42.15 -10.62 18.87
N ASN A 203 41.97 -11.94 18.77
CA ASN A 203 42.89 -12.90 19.37
C ASN A 203 44.21 -12.94 18.56
N PRO A 204 45.36 -12.71 19.21
CA PRO A 204 46.68 -12.90 18.60
C PRO A 204 46.79 -14.31 18.01
N GLY A 205 47.22 -14.41 16.74
CA GLY A 205 47.50 -15.69 16.08
C GLY A 205 46.38 -16.29 15.21
N THR A 206 45.20 -15.65 15.11
CA THR A 206 44.10 -16.17 14.28
C THR A 206 44.15 -15.75 12.80
N GLY A 207 45.00 -14.77 12.45
CA GLY A 207 45.14 -14.26 11.07
C GLY A 207 43.92 -13.51 10.51
N LEU A 208 42.90 -13.29 11.34
CA LEU A 208 41.68 -12.58 10.95
C LEU A 208 41.73 -11.14 11.46
N SER A 209 41.70 -10.17 10.56
CA SER A 209 41.63 -8.74 10.90
C SER A 209 40.18 -8.25 10.87
N PRO A 210 39.72 -7.42 11.83
CA PRO A 210 38.40 -6.82 11.75
C PRO A 210 38.32 -5.87 10.54
N HIS A 211 37.19 -5.89 9.83
CA HIS A 211 36.87 -4.83 8.88
C HIS A 211 36.85 -3.49 9.62
N SER A 212 37.59 -2.51 9.12
CA SER A 212 37.84 -1.20 9.77
C SER A 212 36.61 -0.32 9.99
N GLY A 213 35.40 -0.82 9.69
CA GLY A 213 34.19 -0.01 9.63
C GLY A 213 34.29 1.09 8.57
N LEU A 214 33.14 1.66 8.22
CA LEU A 214 33.14 2.94 7.50
C LEU A 214 33.42 4.02 8.55
N SER A 215 34.51 4.75 8.39
CA SER A 215 34.73 5.99 9.14
C SER A 215 33.55 6.91 8.88
N LYS A 216 33.02 7.55 9.93
CA LYS A 216 31.98 8.58 9.81
C LYS A 216 32.39 9.58 8.72
N SER A 217 31.60 9.64 7.65
CA SER A 217 31.61 10.72 6.67
C SER A 217 31.03 11.99 7.27
#